data_AF-A0A4U6VG93-F1
#
_entry.id   AF-A0A4U6VG93-F1
#
_cell.length_a   1.000
_cell.length_b   1.000
_cell.length_c   1.000
_cell.angle_alpha   90.00
_cell.angle_beta   90.00
_cell.angle_gamma   90.00
#
_symmetry.space_group_name_H-M   'P 1'
#
loop_
_entity.id
_entity.type
_entity.pdbx_description
1 polymer ?
#
loop_
_entity_poly.entity_id
_entity_poly.type
_entity_poly.pdbx_seq_one_letter_code
_entity_poly.pdbx_strand_id
1 'polypeptide(L)'
;MAAIADEYVPLKPTGSKDHPWWPWVARFSVDLAGFEGLNATVGRAVSPGFNLTAEVENPRALVPWCSVGGQAVVSYGGVSLAWAPVPGFCAPRKGAAELAVAAKGSGVGLSDDLRRRFVAEWNAGTARVVTGMKLFYAGNGWSGTCAYQGVSLVRRELALPGQGAP
;
A
#
# COMPACT_ATOMS: atom_id res chain seq x y z
N MET A 1 18.96 3.23 -11.08
CA MET A 1 17.82 2.67 -10.36
C MET A 1 16.80 3.77 -10.19
N ALA A 2 15.68 3.69 -10.90
CA ALA A 2 14.60 4.65 -10.74
C ALA A 2 13.85 4.27 -9.46
N ALA A 3 13.97 5.11 -8.42
CA ALA A 3 13.00 5.09 -7.33
C ALA A 3 11.66 5.36 -7.99
N ILE A 4 10.74 4.40 -7.92
CA ILE A 4 9.33 4.71 -8.15
C ILE A 4 8.95 5.65 -7.01
N ALA A 5 8.92 6.95 -7.32
CA ALA A 5 8.39 7.97 -6.44
C ALA A 5 7.03 7.50 -5.90
N ASP A 6 6.71 7.85 -4.66
CA ASP A 6 5.40 7.61 -4.06
C ASP A 6 4.30 8.04 -5.04
N GLU A 7 3.77 7.07 -5.80
CA GLU A 7 2.78 7.35 -6.81
C GLU A 7 1.44 7.29 -6.12
N TYR A 8 1.04 8.45 -5.60
CA TYR A 8 -0.31 8.67 -5.14
C TYR A 8 -1.15 9.15 -6.33
N VAL A 9 -2.10 8.32 -6.75
CA VAL A 9 -3.09 8.72 -7.76
C VAL A 9 -4.35 9.19 -7.03
N PRO A 10 -4.64 10.50 -7.01
CA PRO A 10 -5.77 11.03 -6.26
C PRO A 10 -7.11 10.65 -6.91
N LEU A 11 -8.13 10.52 -6.07
CA LEU A 11 -9.52 10.39 -6.50
C LEU A 11 -9.92 11.65 -7.28
N LYS A 12 -10.15 11.52 -8.59
CA LYS A 12 -10.78 12.59 -9.37
C LYS A 12 -12.28 12.62 -9.08
N PRO A 13 -12.89 13.78 -8.76
CA PRO A 13 -14.34 13.87 -8.70
C PRO A 13 -14.92 13.63 -10.10
N THR A 14 -15.95 12.79 -10.19
CA THR A 14 -16.75 12.64 -11.41
C THR A 14 -17.45 13.96 -11.71
N GLY A 15 -17.10 14.61 -12.83
CA GLY A 15 -17.74 15.84 -13.31
C GLY A 15 -17.11 17.17 -12.86
N SER A 16 -15.96 17.18 -12.18
CA SER A 16 -15.29 18.45 -11.84
C SER A 16 -14.49 19.01 -13.03
N LYS A 17 -14.86 20.20 -13.50
CA LYS A 17 -13.88 21.11 -14.14
C LYS A 17 -12.82 21.44 -13.11
N ASP A 18 -11.57 21.62 -13.54
CA ASP A 18 -10.41 21.92 -12.70
C ASP A 18 -10.69 23.12 -11.79
N HIS A 19 -11.22 22.85 -10.60
CA HIS A 19 -11.54 23.85 -9.61
C HIS A 19 -10.42 23.87 -8.55
N PRO A 20 -10.01 25.05 -8.04
CA PRO A 20 -8.83 25.26 -7.19
C PRO A 20 -8.86 24.58 -5.80
N TRP A 21 -9.81 23.68 -5.54
CA TRP A 21 -10.04 23.00 -4.27
C TRP A 21 -9.28 21.65 -4.16
N TRP A 22 -8.06 21.57 -4.70
CA TRP A 22 -7.14 20.43 -4.51
C TRP A 22 -6.83 20.04 -3.04
N PRO A 23 -6.93 20.91 -2.01
CA PRO A 23 -6.60 20.56 -0.61
C PRO A 23 -7.52 19.56 0.10
N TRP A 24 -8.60 19.07 -0.52
CA TRP A 24 -9.66 18.29 0.16
C TRP A 24 -9.65 16.79 -0.13
N VAL A 25 -8.59 16.30 -0.80
CA VAL A 25 -8.38 14.87 -1.05
C VAL A 25 -7.64 14.28 0.14
N ALA A 26 -8.09 13.10 0.60
CA ALA A 26 -7.37 12.37 1.64
C ALA A 26 -5.93 12.05 1.18
N ARG A 27 -4.99 12.03 2.12
CA ARG A 27 -3.60 11.64 1.87
C ARG A 27 -3.41 10.23 2.40
N PHE A 28 -2.59 9.46 1.70
CA PHE A 28 -2.40 8.04 1.99
C PHE A 28 -0.92 7.76 2.08
N SER A 29 -0.52 7.03 3.11
CA SER A 29 0.81 6.44 3.25
C SER A 29 0.66 4.96 3.59
N VAL A 30 1.67 4.18 3.21
CA VAL A 30 1.79 2.78 3.58
C VAL A 30 3.24 2.51 3.95
N ASP A 31 3.44 1.74 5.01
CA ASP A 31 4.73 1.37 5.57
C ASP A 31 4.74 -0.11 5.94
N LEU A 32 5.94 -0.65 6.09
CA LEU A 32 6.17 -2.05 6.46
C LEU A 32 6.51 -2.11 7.94
N ALA A 33 5.60 -2.67 8.74
CA ALA A 33 5.80 -2.86 10.17
C ALA A 33 6.63 -4.11 10.49
N GLY A 34 6.61 -5.12 9.62
CA GLY A 34 7.41 -6.33 9.77
C GLY A 34 7.07 -7.39 8.73
N PHE A 35 7.85 -8.46 8.68
CA PHE A 35 7.61 -9.58 7.77
C PHE A 35 8.21 -10.88 8.34
N GLU A 36 7.76 -12.01 7.81
CA GLU A 36 8.20 -13.36 8.16
C GLU A 36 8.16 -14.27 6.92
N GLY A 37 8.74 -15.48 7.02
CA GLY A 37 8.57 -16.53 5.99
C GLY A 37 9.21 -16.25 4.63
N LEU A 38 9.98 -15.17 4.49
CA LEU A 38 10.63 -14.75 3.25
C LEU A 38 12.02 -15.40 3.05
N ASN A 39 12.27 -16.55 3.68
CA ASN A 39 13.57 -17.21 3.63
C ASN A 39 13.79 -17.93 2.29
N ALA A 40 14.23 -17.17 1.30
CA ALA A 40 14.50 -17.65 -0.05
C ALA A 40 15.80 -18.48 -0.16
N THR A 41 16.50 -18.77 0.93
CA THR A 41 17.73 -19.61 0.90
C THR A 41 17.43 -21.11 0.92
N VAL A 42 16.24 -21.50 1.38
CA VAL A 42 15.90 -22.91 1.67
C VAL A 42 15.14 -23.59 0.51
N GLY A 43 14.53 -22.82 -0.39
CA GLY A 43 13.71 -23.40 -1.47
C GLY A 43 13.38 -22.44 -2.61
N ARG A 44 12.78 -22.98 -3.67
CA ARG A 44 12.34 -22.20 -4.85
C ARG A 44 11.03 -21.44 -4.62
N ALA A 45 10.28 -21.84 -3.60
CA ALA A 45 9.02 -21.23 -3.21
C ALA A 45 9.13 -20.64 -1.80
N VAL A 46 8.55 -19.46 -1.60
CA VAL A 46 8.46 -18.78 -0.30
C VAL A 46 7.00 -18.58 0.08
N SER A 47 6.72 -18.57 1.39
CA SER A 47 5.37 -18.30 1.91
C SER A 47 5.43 -17.14 2.89
N PRO A 48 5.67 -15.91 2.40
CA PRO A 48 5.94 -14.78 3.27
C PRO A 48 4.68 -14.19 3.89
N GLY A 49 4.82 -13.70 5.12
CA GLY A 49 3.86 -12.81 5.76
C GLY A 49 4.44 -11.40 5.83
N PHE A 50 3.63 -10.38 5.56
CA PHE A 50 4.01 -8.98 5.73
C PHE A 50 2.94 -8.27 6.56
N ASN A 51 3.37 -7.55 7.58
CA ASN A 51 2.54 -6.66 8.37
C ASN A 51 2.74 -5.25 7.82
N LEU A 52 1.70 -4.71 7.21
CA LEU A 52 1.68 -3.37 6.66
C LEU A 52 0.92 -2.44 7.61
N THR A 53 1.40 -1.21 7.74
CA THR A 53 0.68 -0.12 8.38
C THR A 53 0.30 0.87 7.29
N ALA A 54 -0.97 1.24 7.21
CA ALA A 54 -1.42 2.31 6.32
C ALA A 54 -2.06 3.42 7.13
N GLU A 55 -1.74 4.67 6.78
CA GLU A 55 -2.33 5.85 7.39
C GLU A 55 -3.10 6.63 6.32
N VAL A 56 -4.30 7.08 6.69
CA VAL A 56 -5.15 7.88 5.83
C VAL A 56 -5.53 9.17 6.56
N GLU A 57 -4.95 10.27 6.11
CA GLU A 57 -5.21 11.60 6.64
C GLU A 57 -6.35 12.25 5.85
N ASN A 58 -7.41 12.66 6.56
CA ASN A 58 -8.54 13.35 5.99
C ASN A 58 -8.49 14.85 6.33
N PRO A 59 -8.16 15.73 5.36
CA PRO A 59 -8.14 17.17 5.58
C PRO A 59 -9.54 17.80 5.67
N ARG A 60 -10.61 17.03 5.39
CA ARG A 60 -11.97 17.57 5.34
C ARG A 60 -12.48 17.98 6.71
N ALA A 61 -13.04 19.19 6.77
CA ALA A 61 -13.59 19.77 7.99
C ALA A 61 -15.01 19.29 8.30
N LEU A 62 -15.79 18.97 7.25
CA LEU A 62 -17.23 18.79 7.35
C LEU A 62 -17.67 17.34 7.39
N VAL A 63 -16.91 16.44 6.75
CA VAL A 63 -17.30 15.04 6.59
C VAL A 63 -16.12 14.10 6.84
N PRO A 64 -16.35 12.89 7.38
CA PRO A 64 -15.34 11.85 7.40
C PRO A 64 -14.97 11.43 5.97
N TRP A 65 -13.89 10.66 5.81
CA TRP A 65 -13.56 9.97 4.57
C TRP A 65 -13.69 8.47 4.82
N CYS A 66 -14.63 7.80 4.13
CA CYS A 66 -14.92 6.38 4.35
C CYS A 66 -14.61 5.52 3.11
N SER A 67 -13.77 4.52 3.29
CA SER A 67 -13.50 3.46 2.30
C SER A 67 -14.45 2.28 2.53
N VAL A 68 -14.91 1.66 1.44
CA VAL A 68 -15.63 0.36 1.51
C VAL A 68 -14.68 -0.83 1.57
N GLY A 69 -13.37 -0.58 1.59
CA GLY A 69 -12.32 -1.59 1.65
C GLY A 69 -11.41 -1.51 0.44
N GLY A 70 -10.60 -2.54 0.24
CA GLY A 70 -9.55 -2.49 -0.75
C GLY A 70 -8.73 -3.77 -0.86
N GLN A 71 -7.60 -3.64 -1.54
CA GLN A 71 -6.63 -4.72 -1.68
C GLN A 71 -5.21 -4.17 -1.55
N ALA A 72 -4.37 -4.89 -0.82
CA ALA A 72 -2.94 -4.63 -0.74
C ALA A 72 -2.16 -5.76 -1.41
N VAL A 73 -1.01 -5.40 -1.97
CA VAL A 73 -0.04 -6.32 -2.58
C VAL A 73 1.37 -5.90 -2.20
N VAL A 74 2.20 -6.88 -1.88
CA VAL A 74 3.66 -6.71 -1.72
C VAL A 74 4.33 -7.44 -2.86
N SER A 75 5.27 -6.80 -3.54
CA SER A 75 5.94 -7.35 -4.71
C SER A 75 7.45 -7.08 -4.70
N TYR A 76 8.20 -7.98 -5.33
CA TYR A 76 9.64 -7.86 -5.52
C TYR A 76 10.00 -8.21 -6.96
N GLY A 77 10.73 -7.33 -7.64
CA GLY A 77 11.11 -7.53 -9.05
C GLY A 77 9.94 -7.83 -9.99
N GLY A 78 8.76 -7.27 -9.72
CA GLY A 78 7.54 -7.50 -10.49
C GLY A 78 6.74 -8.75 -10.11
N VAL A 79 7.27 -9.63 -9.25
CA VAL A 79 6.54 -10.81 -8.75
C VAL A 79 5.81 -10.43 -7.47
N SER A 80 4.52 -10.78 -7.40
CA SER A 80 3.74 -10.58 -6.18
C SER A 80 4.09 -11.63 -5.14
N LEU A 81 4.57 -11.16 -4.00
CA LEU A 81 5.00 -11.98 -2.86
C LEU A 81 3.85 -12.26 -1.90
N ALA A 82 2.92 -11.32 -1.73
CA ALA A 82 1.82 -11.45 -0.79
C ALA A 82 0.65 -10.55 -1.16
N TRP A 83 -0.56 -10.91 -0.72
CA TRP A 83 -1.78 -10.13 -0.89
C TRP A 83 -2.58 -10.04 0.40
N ALA A 84 -3.37 -8.98 0.56
CA ALA A 84 -4.31 -8.82 1.66
C ALA A 84 -5.61 -8.14 1.20
N PRO A 85 -6.77 -8.55 1.72
CA PRO A 85 -7.95 -7.69 1.72
C PRO A 85 -7.74 -6.53 2.72
N VAL A 86 -8.15 -5.33 2.34
CA VAL A 86 -8.21 -4.17 3.26
C VAL A 86 -9.66 -3.98 3.68
N PRO A 87 -9.98 -3.97 4.99
CA PRO A 87 -11.34 -3.77 5.45
C PRO A 87 -11.83 -2.35 5.16
N GLY A 88 -13.15 -2.16 5.14
CA GLY A 88 -13.74 -0.82 5.13
C GLY A 88 -13.45 -0.08 6.43
N PHE A 89 -13.26 1.23 6.34
CA PHE A 89 -12.93 2.08 7.48
C PHE A 89 -13.31 3.54 7.19
N CYS A 90 -13.31 4.37 8.23
CA CYS A 90 -13.48 5.82 8.09
C CYS A 90 -12.38 6.58 8.83
N ALA A 91 -11.79 7.55 8.13
CA ALA A 91 -10.96 8.59 8.74
C ALA A 91 -11.85 9.76 9.22
N PRO A 92 -11.69 10.23 10.47
CA PRO A 92 -12.49 11.32 11.02
C PRO A 92 -12.21 12.64 10.29
N ARG A 93 -13.06 13.65 10.52
CA ARG A 93 -12.83 15.01 10.01
C ARG A 93 -11.53 15.60 10.59
N LYS A 94 -10.71 16.25 9.77
CA LYS A 94 -9.40 16.84 10.16
C LYS A 94 -8.56 15.88 11.01
N GLY A 95 -8.52 14.61 10.64
CA GLY A 95 -7.82 13.59 11.40
C GLY A 95 -7.42 12.41 10.54
N ALA A 96 -6.78 11.43 11.16
CA ALA A 96 -6.23 10.27 10.48
C ALA A 96 -6.87 8.97 10.97
N ALA A 97 -6.85 7.95 10.11
CA ALA A 97 -7.09 6.57 10.49
C ALA A 97 -5.85 5.73 10.17
N GLU A 98 -5.47 4.87 11.10
CA GLU A 98 -4.38 3.91 10.94
C GLU A 98 -4.97 2.50 10.78
N LEU A 99 -4.36 1.71 9.91
CA LEU A 99 -4.81 0.37 9.52
C LEU A 99 -3.63 -0.59 9.55
N ALA A 100 -3.79 -1.66 10.32
CA ALA A 100 -2.91 -2.82 10.22
C ALA A 100 -3.47 -3.78 9.16
N VAL A 101 -2.64 -4.13 8.17
CA VAL A 101 -3.01 -5.02 7.06
C VAL A 101 -2.00 -6.16 6.98
N ALA A 102 -2.46 -7.39 7.24
CA ALA A 102 -1.63 -8.58 7.14
C ALA A 102 -1.72 -9.18 5.74
N ALA A 103 -0.65 -9.05 4.95
CA ALA A 103 -0.54 -9.66 3.64
C ALA A 103 0.17 -11.02 3.73
N LYS A 104 -0.38 -12.03 3.05
CA LYS A 104 0.18 -13.38 3.04
C LYS A 104 0.41 -13.87 1.62
N GLY A 105 1.54 -14.55 1.43
CA GLY A 105 1.86 -15.35 0.26
C GLY A 105 1.93 -16.82 0.62
N SER A 106 1.56 -17.68 -0.32
CA SER A 106 1.67 -19.13 -0.17
C SER A 106 2.34 -19.72 -1.40
N GLY A 107 3.46 -20.42 -1.21
CA GLY A 107 4.13 -21.16 -2.27
C GLY A 107 4.59 -20.28 -3.45
N VAL A 108 4.91 -19.01 -3.20
CA VAL A 108 5.30 -18.06 -4.24
C VAL A 108 6.64 -18.47 -4.83
N GLY A 109 6.62 -18.93 -6.08
CA GLY A 109 7.82 -19.31 -6.82
C GLY A 109 8.60 -18.10 -7.31
N LEU A 110 9.89 -18.05 -7.00
CA LEU A 110 10.82 -17.10 -7.61
C LEU A 110 11.70 -17.84 -8.62
N SER A 111 11.93 -17.23 -9.79
CA SER A 111 12.92 -17.74 -10.74
C SER A 111 14.31 -17.79 -10.08
N ASP A 112 15.20 -18.66 -10.56
CA ASP A 112 16.55 -18.80 -9.98
C ASP A 112 17.32 -17.47 -9.98
N ASP A 113 17.19 -16.67 -11.05
CA ASP A 113 17.84 -15.37 -11.15
C ASP A 113 17.26 -14.36 -10.17
N LEU A 114 15.92 -14.29 -10.07
CA LEU A 114 15.26 -13.37 -9.16
C LEU A 114 15.54 -13.74 -7.69
N ARG A 115 15.58 -15.03 -7.38
CA ARG A 115 15.94 -15.54 -6.05
C ARG A 115 17.38 -15.19 -5.68
N ARG A 116 18.35 -15.44 -6.57
CA ARG A 116 19.76 -15.10 -6.34
C ARG A 116 19.95 -13.60 -6.13
N ARG A 117 19.28 -12.79 -6.95
CA ARG A 117 19.28 -11.34 -6.81
C ARG A 117 18.71 -10.90 -5.46
N PHE A 118 17.56 -11.44 -5.08
CA PHE A 118 16.92 -11.15 -3.80
C PHE A 118 17.86 -11.45 -2.62
N VAL A 119 18.45 -12.65 -2.58
CA VAL A 119 19.37 -13.05 -1.51
C VAL A 119 20.59 -12.13 -1.45
N ALA A 120 21.17 -11.76 -2.59
CA ALA A 120 22.32 -10.85 -2.64
C ALA A 120 21.96 -9.44 -2.12
N GLU A 121 20.85 -8.86 -2.58
CA GLU A 121 20.37 -7.56 -2.14
C GLU A 121 19.98 -7.57 -0.65
N TRP A 122 19.38 -8.67 -0.18
CA TRP A 122 18.98 -8.83 1.22
C TRP A 122 20.18 -8.85 2.15
N ASN A 123 21.20 -9.65 1.82
CA ASN A 123 22.43 -9.75 2.59
C ASN A 123 23.23 -8.43 2.57
N ALA A 124 23.11 -7.66 1.50
CA ALA A 124 23.71 -6.33 1.40
C ALA A 124 22.88 -5.23 2.08
N GLY A 125 21.68 -5.53 2.60
CA GLY A 125 20.78 -4.53 3.18
C GLY A 125 20.19 -3.55 2.13
N THR A 126 20.20 -3.93 0.86
CA THR A 126 19.73 -3.10 -0.26
C THR A 126 18.43 -3.60 -0.87
N ALA A 127 17.88 -4.73 -0.40
CA ALA A 127 16.61 -5.27 -0.87
C ALA A 127 15.46 -4.28 -0.65
N ARG A 128 14.66 -4.10 -1.70
CA ARG A 128 13.48 -3.23 -1.71
C ARG A 128 12.26 -3.98 -2.21
N VAL A 129 11.15 -3.89 -1.48
CA VAL A 129 9.84 -4.36 -1.94
C VAL A 129 8.96 -3.20 -2.34
N VAL A 130 8.06 -3.44 -3.27
CA VAL A 130 7.04 -2.49 -3.68
C VAL A 130 5.72 -2.89 -3.04
N THR A 131 5.23 -2.05 -2.14
CA THR A 131 3.92 -2.19 -1.53
C THR A 131 2.93 -1.34 -2.29
N GLY A 132 1.84 -1.94 -2.76
CA GLY A 132 0.73 -1.26 -3.38
C GLY A 132 -0.54 -1.44 -2.56
N MET A 133 -1.31 -0.38 -2.34
CA MET A 133 -2.63 -0.45 -1.72
C MET A 133 -3.65 0.30 -2.56
N LYS A 134 -4.73 -0.41 -2.90
CA LYS A 134 -5.86 0.07 -3.68
C LYS A 134 -7.08 0.15 -2.76
N LEU A 135 -7.64 1.34 -2.58
CA LEU A 135 -8.82 1.57 -1.72
C LEU A 135 -10.01 2.03 -2.55
N PHE A 136 -11.18 1.48 -2.25
CA PHE A 136 -12.43 1.78 -2.93
C PHE A 136 -13.24 2.78 -2.11
N TYR A 137 -13.54 3.93 -2.70
CA TYR A 137 -14.35 4.98 -2.08
C TYR A 137 -15.71 5.07 -2.78
N ALA A 138 -16.78 4.75 -2.05
CA ALA A 138 -18.14 4.76 -2.59
C ALA A 138 -18.83 6.13 -2.55
N GLY A 139 -18.19 7.14 -1.93
CA GLY A 139 -18.82 8.42 -1.64
C GLY A 139 -19.56 8.41 -0.29
N ASN A 140 -19.56 9.54 0.41
CA ASN A 140 -20.47 9.79 1.52
C ASN A 140 -21.39 10.93 1.13
N GLY A 141 -22.54 10.59 0.55
CA GLY A 141 -23.47 11.59 0.03
C GLY A 141 -24.08 12.45 1.13
N TRP A 142 -23.72 13.72 1.18
CA TRP A 142 -24.65 14.80 1.53
C TRP A 142 -25.07 15.45 0.20
N SER A 143 -26.37 15.65 -0.02
CA SER A 143 -26.86 16.36 -1.21
C SER A 143 -26.21 17.76 -1.29
N GLY A 144 -25.35 17.98 -2.30
CA GLY A 144 -24.73 19.28 -2.58
C GLY A 144 -23.21 19.35 -2.47
N THR A 145 -22.51 18.31 -1.98
CA THR A 145 -21.05 18.21 -2.10
C THR A 145 -20.67 17.24 -3.23
N CYS A 146 -19.53 17.48 -3.87
CA CYS A 146 -18.98 16.53 -4.85
C CYS A 146 -18.69 15.21 -4.12
N ALA A 147 -19.59 14.23 -4.26
CA ALA A 147 -19.29 12.86 -3.88
C ALA A 147 -18.12 12.41 -4.74
N TYR A 148 -16.96 12.17 -4.11
CA TYR A 148 -15.89 11.47 -4.79
C TYR A 148 -16.36 10.03 -4.95
N GLN A 149 -16.19 9.45 -6.13
CA GLN A 149 -16.33 8.01 -6.33
C GLN A 149 -15.10 7.57 -7.09
N GLY A 150 -14.44 6.53 -6.62
CA GLY A 150 -13.26 6.05 -7.32
C GLY A 150 -12.34 5.21 -6.47
N VAL A 151 -11.13 5.05 -7.02
CA VAL A 151 -10.08 4.23 -6.46
C VAL A 151 -8.90 5.11 -6.09
N SER A 152 -8.48 5.06 -4.82
CA SER A 152 -7.18 5.58 -4.42
C SER A 152 -6.14 4.49 -4.59
N LEU A 153 -5.01 4.80 -5.21
CA LEU A 153 -3.86 3.92 -5.29
C LEU A 153 -2.67 4.62 -4.63
N VAL A 154 -2.02 3.92 -3.71
CA VAL A 154 -0.71 4.28 -3.18
C VAL A 154 0.27 3.15 -3.50
N ARG A 155 1.44 3.52 -4.03
CA ARG A 155 2.54 2.59 -4.24
C ARG A 155 3.80 3.16 -3.63
N ARG A 156 4.51 2.36 -2.85
CA ARG A 156 5.74 2.75 -2.17
C ARG A 156 6.78 1.65 -2.20
N GLU A 157 8.02 2.05 -2.43
CA GLU A 157 9.19 1.18 -2.33
C GLU A 157 9.75 1.23 -0.90
N LEU A 158 9.82 0.08 -0.24
CA LEU A 158 10.16 -0.05 1.18
C LEU A 158 11.41 -0.90 1.34
N ALA A 159 12.29 -0.47 2.25
CA ALA A 159 13.47 -1.24 2.63
C ALA A 159 13.07 -2.53 3.34
N LEU A 160 13.78 -3.61 3.00
CA LEU A 160 13.78 -4.80 3.81
C LEU A 160 15.05 -4.79 4.67
N PRO A 161 14.93 -4.80 6.00
CA PRO A 161 16.10 -4.95 6.86
C PRO A 161 16.83 -6.25 6.53
N GLY A 162 18.15 -6.16 6.38
CA GLY A 162 19.01 -7.29 6.06
C GLY A 162 19.05 -8.32 7.20
N GLN A 163 19.46 -9.54 6.86
CA GLN A 163 19.63 -10.64 7.82
C GLN A 163 20.83 -10.32 8.73
N GLY A 164 20.56 -9.77 9.92
CA GLY A 164 21.59 -9.35 10.89
C GLY A 164 21.58 -7.87 11.27
N ALA A 165 20.57 -7.09 10.86
CA ALA A 165 20.34 -5.78 11.47
C ALA A 165 19.85 -5.96 12.93
N PRO A 166 20.43 -5.23 13.90
CA PRO A 166 19.99 -5.26 15.30
C PRO A 166 18.56 -4.74 15.49
#